data_AF-A0A815LLV6-F1
#
_entry.id   AF-A0A815LLV6-F1
#
_cell.length_a   1.000
_cell.length_b   1.000
_cell.length_c   1.000
_cell.angle_alpha   90.00
_cell.angle_beta   90.00
_cell.angle_gamma   90.00
#
_symmetry.space_group_name_H-M   'P 1'
#
loop_
_entity.id
_entity.type
_entity.pdbx_description
1 polymer ?
#
loop_
_entity_poly.entity_id
_entity_poly.type
_entity_poly.pdbx_seq_one_letter_code
_entity_poly.pdbx_strand_id
1 'polypeptide(L)'
;MENATKQLYAVLYRAVRCCSDVEKFHSELLYIQVSFVTFGFTSEFILSGIQRFYQQFNILEKFWDLRLNNNEYDHLRRCIVEDVEQQIKLKQQREQAKEHTLFMPCPRLMDEESTDAFKQCFEYWWNKYYANESPTNSIQIKWIEQTPTCLTNSNILINRRPPLRLLTLSKHHQNKKRYHPMDPFLTNITRPYYKDE
;
A
#
# COMPACT_ATOMS: atom_id res chain seq x y z
N MET A 1 -12.42 10.50 15.35
CA MET A 1 -12.95 9.27 15.98
C MET A 1 -12.88 8.05 15.08
N GLU A 2 -13.25 8.14 13.80
CA GLU A 2 -13.27 6.98 12.88
C GLU A 2 -11.95 6.19 12.80
N ASN A 3 -10.80 6.88 12.79
CA ASN A 3 -9.49 6.24 12.79
C ASN A 3 -9.22 5.41 14.06
N ALA A 4 -9.67 5.87 15.23
CA ALA A 4 -9.47 5.16 16.49
C ALA A 4 -10.30 3.87 16.55
N THR A 5 -11.54 3.91 16.03
CA THR A 5 -12.38 2.71 15.92
C THR A 5 -11.74 1.67 15.00
N LYS A 6 -11.22 2.09 13.85
CA LYS A 6 -10.49 1.20 12.92
C LYS A 6 -9.26 0.57 13.58
N GLN A 7 -8.51 1.34 14.36
CA GLN A 7 -7.36 0.82 15.12
C GLN A 7 -7.78 -0.21 16.16
N LEU A 8 -8.81 0.09 16.97
CA LEU A 8 -9.33 -0.86 17.96
C LEU A 8 -9.74 -2.18 17.29
N TYR A 9 -10.47 -2.11 16.18
CA TYR A 9 -10.88 -3.29 15.42
C TYR A 9 -9.68 -4.06 14.90
N ALA A 10 -8.69 -3.39 14.30
CA ALA A 10 -7.49 -4.04 13.81
C ALA A 10 -6.74 -4.81 14.92
N VAL A 11 -6.65 -4.24 16.12
CA VAL A 11 -6.00 -4.88 17.26
C VAL A 11 -6.84 -6.07 17.78
N LEU A 12 -8.16 -5.94 17.86
CA LEU A 12 -9.06 -7.05 18.23
C LEU A 12 -9.00 -8.22 17.23
N TYR A 13 -9.03 -7.92 15.93
CA TYR A 13 -8.82 -8.92 14.86
C TYR A 13 -7.50 -9.67 15.04
N ARG A 14 -6.42 -8.94 15.32
CA ARG A 14 -5.10 -9.53 15.57
C ARG A 14 -5.13 -10.41 16.82
N ALA A 15 -5.71 -9.93 17.92
CA ALA A 15 -5.78 -10.67 19.18
C ALA A 15 -6.47 -12.02 19.00
N VAL A 16 -7.63 -12.06 18.33
CA VAL A 16 -8.35 -13.31 18.07
C VAL A 16 -7.51 -14.29 17.23
N ARG A 17 -6.78 -13.79 16.23
CA ARG A 17 -5.96 -14.64 15.36
C ARG A 17 -4.71 -15.19 16.04
N CYS A 18 -4.11 -14.40 16.94
CA CYS A 18 -2.83 -14.74 17.58
C CYS A 18 -3.00 -15.57 18.86
N CYS A 19 -4.12 -15.44 19.56
CA CYS A 19 -4.35 -16.20 20.79
C CYS A 19 -4.73 -17.64 20.47
N SER A 20 -4.17 -18.58 21.23
CA SER A 20 -4.44 -20.02 21.07
C SER A 20 -5.70 -20.49 21.78
N ASP A 21 -6.11 -19.76 22.82
CA ASP A 21 -7.18 -20.12 23.74
C ASP A 21 -7.83 -18.85 24.30
N VAL A 22 -9.01 -19.04 24.91
CA VAL A 22 -9.86 -17.95 25.38
C VAL A 22 -9.23 -17.14 26.52
N GLU A 23 -8.45 -17.77 27.39
CA GLU A 23 -7.83 -17.12 28.56
C GLU A 23 -6.70 -16.17 28.12
N LYS A 24 -5.88 -16.59 27.16
CA LYS A 24 -4.90 -15.70 26.51
C LYS A 24 -5.59 -14.56 25.78
N PHE A 25 -6.70 -14.83 25.12
CA PHE A 25 -7.48 -13.78 24.46
C PHE A 25 -8.03 -12.76 25.47
N HIS A 26 -8.58 -13.19 26.61
CA HIS A 26 -9.03 -12.26 27.66
C HIS A 26 -7.88 -11.45 28.26
N SER A 27 -6.72 -12.07 28.44
CA SER A 27 -5.51 -11.38 28.91
C SER A 27 -5.08 -10.29 27.92
N GLU A 28 -5.06 -10.61 26.63
CA GLU A 28 -4.77 -9.65 25.56
C GLU A 28 -5.85 -8.56 25.48
N LEU A 29 -7.13 -8.91 25.65
CA LEU A 29 -8.24 -7.96 25.67
C LEU A 29 -8.07 -6.93 26.81
N LEU A 30 -7.69 -7.38 28.00
CA LEU A 30 -7.38 -6.49 29.12
C LEU A 30 -6.20 -5.56 28.79
N TYR A 31 -5.14 -6.11 28.20
CA TYR A 31 -3.99 -5.31 27.75
C TYR A 31 -4.38 -4.24 26.72
N ILE A 32 -5.25 -4.58 25.77
CA ILE A 32 -5.80 -3.64 24.79
C ILE A 32 -6.59 -2.54 25.49
N GLN A 33 -7.49 -2.90 26.41
CA GLN A 33 -8.29 -1.93 27.17
C GLN A 33 -7.39 -0.95 27.93
N VAL A 34 -6.42 -1.46 28.68
CA VAL A 34 -5.46 -0.62 29.42
C VAL A 34 -4.68 0.27 28.47
N SER A 35 -4.18 -0.27 27.36
CA SER A 35 -3.43 0.51 26.36
C SER A 35 -4.25 1.68 25.82
N PHE A 36 -5.51 1.45 25.41
CA PHE A 36 -6.37 2.52 24.92
C PHE A 36 -6.70 3.55 26.02
N VAL A 37 -6.90 3.13 27.27
CA VAL A 37 -7.07 4.07 28.39
C VAL A 37 -5.81 4.93 28.56
N THR A 38 -4.60 4.35 28.47
CA THR A 38 -3.35 5.12 28.56
C THR A 38 -3.14 6.10 27.41
N PHE A 39 -3.74 5.84 26.23
CA PHE A 39 -3.77 6.77 25.10
C PHE A 39 -4.85 7.86 25.24
N GLY A 40 -5.59 7.90 26.36
CA GLY A 40 -6.59 8.93 26.65
C GLY A 40 -7.99 8.61 26.11
N PHE A 41 -8.27 7.38 25.70
CA PHE A 41 -9.62 6.98 25.31
C PHE A 41 -10.47 6.64 26.54
N THR A 42 -11.77 6.99 26.49
CA THR A 42 -12.70 6.69 27.58
C THR A 42 -13.03 5.20 27.63
N SER A 43 -13.33 4.68 28.82
CA SER A 43 -13.76 3.29 29.00
C SER A 43 -15.03 2.99 28.18
N GLU A 44 -15.98 3.92 28.13
CA GLU A 44 -17.22 3.82 27.36
C GLU A 44 -16.96 3.64 25.86
N PHE A 45 -16.00 4.38 25.28
CA PHE A 45 -15.59 4.21 23.89
C PHE A 45 -15.03 2.81 23.64
N ILE A 46 -14.16 2.33 24.53
CA ILE A 46 -13.51 1.03 24.39
C ILE A 46 -14.55 -0.10 24.52
N LEU A 47 -15.39 -0.06 25.55
CA LEU A 47 -16.42 -1.06 25.82
C LEU A 47 -17.44 -1.12 24.66
N SER A 48 -17.94 0.03 24.21
CA SER A 48 -18.87 0.08 23.07
C SER A 48 -18.21 -0.40 21.77
N GLY A 49 -16.93 -0.12 21.56
CA GLY A 49 -16.16 -0.64 20.44
C GLY A 49 -16.03 -2.16 20.45
N ILE A 50 -15.70 -2.76 21.61
CA ILE A 50 -15.61 -4.21 21.78
C ILE A 50 -17.00 -4.86 21.61
N GLN A 51 -18.05 -4.27 22.18
CA GLN A 51 -19.43 -4.78 22.02
C GLN A 51 -19.85 -4.79 20.55
N ARG A 52 -19.63 -3.69 19.81
CA ARG A 52 -19.94 -3.62 18.38
C ARG A 52 -19.12 -4.62 17.57
N PHE A 53 -17.87 -4.85 17.96
CA PHE A 53 -17.03 -5.87 17.35
C PHE A 53 -17.63 -7.27 17.57
N TYR A 54 -18.08 -7.62 18.78
CA TYR A 54 -18.73 -8.91 19.02
C TYR A 54 -20.10 -9.05 18.33
N GLN A 55 -20.88 -7.96 18.26
CA GLN A 55 -22.15 -7.92 17.54
C GLN A 55 -21.99 -8.19 16.05
N GLN A 56 -20.90 -7.71 15.44
CA GLN A 56 -20.59 -7.97 14.02
C GLN A 56 -20.47 -9.49 13.72
N PHE A 57 -20.11 -10.30 14.72
CA PHE A 57 -19.95 -11.75 14.58
C PHE A 57 -21.03 -12.55 15.31
N ASN A 58 -22.14 -11.91 15.71
CA ASN A 58 -23.27 -12.56 16.39
C ASN A 58 -22.91 -13.24 17.72
N ILE A 59 -21.95 -12.71 18.50
CA ILE A 59 -21.43 -13.40 19.69
C ILE A 59 -22.13 -13.03 20.99
N LEU A 60 -22.89 -11.93 21.04
CA LEU A 60 -23.51 -11.51 22.29
C LEU A 60 -24.89 -10.87 22.09
N GLU A 61 -25.88 -11.42 22.82
CA GLU A 61 -27.09 -10.72 23.28
C GLU A 61 -26.89 -10.06 24.66
N LYS A 62 -25.82 -10.39 25.40
CA LYS A 62 -25.59 -9.92 26.77
C LYS A 62 -24.69 -8.68 26.78
N PHE A 63 -25.26 -7.55 27.18
CA PHE A 63 -24.60 -6.24 27.13
C PHE A 63 -23.43 -6.05 28.13
N TRP A 64 -23.35 -6.84 29.19
CA TRP A 64 -22.52 -6.48 30.36
C TRP A 64 -21.28 -7.33 30.57
N ASP A 65 -21.23 -8.55 30.03
CA ASP A 65 -20.08 -9.44 30.19
C ASP A 65 -19.31 -9.54 28.87
N LEU A 66 -18.07 -9.03 28.87
CA LEU A 66 -17.15 -9.12 27.73
C LEU A 66 -16.37 -10.44 27.72
N ARG A 67 -16.50 -11.26 28.76
CA ARG A 67 -15.87 -12.57 28.83
C ARG A 67 -16.62 -13.55 27.95
N LEU A 68 -15.91 -14.01 26.92
CA LEU A 68 -16.35 -15.11 26.08
C LEU A 68 -16.10 -16.44 26.78
N ASN A 69 -17.01 -17.38 26.64
CA ASN A 69 -16.71 -18.78 26.91
C ASN A 69 -15.93 -19.43 25.73
N ASN A 70 -15.45 -20.66 25.90
CA ASN A 70 -14.68 -21.36 24.86
C ASN A 70 -15.45 -21.48 23.54
N ASN A 71 -16.75 -21.81 23.59
CA ASN A 71 -17.56 -22.00 22.38
C ASN A 71 -17.77 -20.69 21.61
N GLU A 72 -18.03 -19.60 22.34
CA GLU A 72 -18.16 -18.24 21.78
C GLU A 72 -16.85 -17.78 21.15
N TYR A 73 -15.72 -18.01 21.82
CA TYR A 73 -14.42 -17.66 21.30
C TYR A 73 -14.04 -18.49 20.06
N ASP A 74 -14.32 -19.80 20.07
CA ASP A 74 -14.10 -20.66 18.90
C ASP A 74 -15.00 -20.27 17.73
N HIS A 75 -16.24 -19.83 17.99
CA HIS A 75 -17.10 -19.26 16.97
C HIS A 75 -16.51 -17.97 16.39
N LEU A 76 -16.09 -17.03 17.25
CA LEU A 76 -15.42 -15.79 16.83
C LEU A 76 -14.24 -16.05 15.92
N ARG A 77 -13.39 -16.99 16.34
CA ARG A 77 -12.16 -17.34 15.65
C ARG A 77 -12.45 -17.91 14.28
N ARG A 78 -13.46 -18.79 14.15
CA ARG A 78 -13.90 -19.32 12.85
C ARG A 78 -14.42 -18.22 11.94
N CYS A 79 -15.31 -17.36 12.42
CA CYS A 79 -15.86 -16.26 11.62
C CYS A 79 -14.77 -15.30 11.11
N ILE A 80 -13.79 -14.98 11.96
CA ILE A 80 -12.68 -14.09 11.55
C ILE A 80 -11.77 -14.76 10.52
N VAL A 81 -11.49 -16.06 10.65
CA VAL A 81 -10.70 -16.79 9.65
C VAL A 81 -11.43 -16.79 8.30
N GLU A 82 -12.73 -17.09 8.29
CA GLU A 82 -13.56 -17.08 7.09
C GLU A 82 -13.62 -15.68 6.44
N ASP A 83 -13.80 -14.61 7.22
CA ASP A 83 -13.79 -13.24 6.71
C ASP A 83 -12.45 -12.89 6.05
N VAL A 84 -11.32 -13.23 6.69
CA VAL A 84 -9.99 -12.99 6.13
C VAL A 84 -9.80 -13.75 4.81
N GLU A 85 -10.24 -15.01 4.74
CA GLU A 85 -10.18 -15.79 3.50
C GLU A 85 -11.03 -15.18 2.38
N GLN A 86 -12.25 -14.73 2.70
CA GLN A 86 -13.12 -14.05 1.75
C GLN A 86 -12.48 -12.75 1.24
N GLN A 87 -11.88 -11.95 2.12
CA GLN A 87 -11.18 -10.72 1.71
C GLN A 87 -9.98 -11.00 0.81
N ILE A 88 -9.21 -12.07 1.08
CA ILE A 88 -8.10 -12.49 0.22
C ILE A 88 -8.62 -12.89 -1.17
N LYS A 89 -9.68 -13.70 -1.25
CA LYS A 89 -10.29 -14.11 -2.52
C LYS A 89 -10.80 -12.91 -3.32
N LEU A 90 -11.50 -11.98 -2.68
CA LEU A 90 -11.97 -10.74 -3.31
C LEU A 90 -10.82 -9.88 -3.80
N LYS A 91 -9.73 -9.79 -3.03
CA LYS A 91 -8.52 -9.05 -3.45
C LYS A 91 -7.88 -9.69 -4.68
N GLN A 92 -7.73 -11.02 -4.70
CA GLN A 92 -7.19 -11.75 -5.84
C GLN A 92 -8.07 -11.58 -7.09
N GLN A 93 -9.40 -11.65 -6.97
CA GLN A 93 -10.32 -11.39 -8.07
C GLN A 93 -10.18 -9.95 -8.61
N ARG A 94 -10.02 -8.96 -7.72
CA ARG A 94 -9.76 -7.57 -8.12
C ARG A 94 -8.41 -7.39 -8.80
N GLU A 95 -7.39 -8.13 -8.39
CA GLU A 95 -6.06 -8.09 -9.01
C GLU A 95 -6.07 -8.75 -10.40
N GLN A 96 -6.74 -9.89 -10.55
CA GLN A 96 -6.96 -10.53 -11.86
C GLN A 96 -7.79 -9.63 -12.80
N ALA A 97 -8.81 -8.92 -12.29
CA ALA A 97 -9.54 -7.94 -13.08
C ALA A 97 -8.68 -6.73 -13.50
N LYS A 98 -7.63 -6.39 -12.72
CA LYS A 98 -6.70 -5.30 -13.05
C LYS A 98 -5.65 -5.70 -14.09
N GLU A 99 -5.27 -6.97 -14.17
CA GLU A 99 -4.37 -7.45 -15.26
C GLU A 99 -4.98 -7.18 -16.65
N HIS A 100 -6.30 -7.07 -16.72
CA HIS A 100 -7.05 -6.75 -17.93
C HIS A 100 -7.48 -5.27 -18.02
N THR A 101 -6.89 -4.35 -17.25
CA THR A 101 -7.23 -2.92 -17.35
C THR A 101 -5.98 -2.07 -17.57
N LEU A 102 -5.86 -1.45 -18.74
CA LEU A 102 -4.83 -0.43 -19.00
C LEU A 102 -5.35 0.95 -18.56
N PHE A 103 -4.63 1.56 -17.63
CA PHE A 103 -4.90 2.92 -17.21
C PHE A 103 -4.08 3.89 -18.06
N MET A 104 -4.77 4.69 -18.87
CA MET A 104 -4.15 5.67 -19.75
C MET A 104 -4.29 7.06 -19.13
N PRO A 105 -3.19 7.78 -18.86
CA PRO A 105 -3.27 9.17 -18.44
C PRO A 105 -3.85 9.99 -19.60
N CYS A 106 -4.95 10.69 -19.35
CA CYS A 106 -5.53 11.56 -20.36
C CYS A 106 -4.62 12.79 -20.52
N PRO A 107 -4.09 13.09 -21.72
CA PRO A 107 -3.34 14.32 -21.93
C PRO A 107 -4.29 15.48 -21.64
N ARG A 108 -3.89 16.35 -20.71
CA ARG A 108 -4.64 17.58 -20.42
C ARG A 108 -4.37 18.55 -21.57
N LEU A 109 -5.16 18.43 -22.63
CA LEU A 109 -5.17 19.41 -23.69
C LEU A 109 -5.91 20.66 -23.14
N MET A 110 -5.54 21.85 -23.62
CA MET A 110 -6.00 23.12 -23.04
C MET A 110 -7.54 23.26 -23.02
N ASP A 111 -8.26 22.50 -23.87
CA ASP A 111 -9.71 22.56 -24.01
C ASP A 111 -10.36 21.18 -23.79
N GLU A 112 -11.51 21.12 -23.10
CA GLU A 112 -12.25 19.86 -22.85
C GLU A 112 -12.65 19.16 -24.16
N GLU A 113 -13.06 19.93 -25.18
CA GLU A 113 -13.42 19.41 -26.51
C GLU A 113 -12.25 18.68 -27.19
N SER A 114 -11.03 19.19 -27.01
CA SER A 114 -9.82 18.58 -27.57
C SER A 114 -9.43 17.28 -26.86
N THR A 115 -9.77 17.17 -25.58
CA THR A 115 -9.52 16.00 -24.75
C THR A 115 -10.43 14.83 -25.16
N ASP A 116 -11.71 15.10 -25.42
CA ASP A 116 -12.65 14.06 -25.87
C ASP A 116 -12.39 13.64 -27.33
N ALA A 117 -12.03 14.59 -28.21
CA ALA A 117 -11.60 14.25 -29.56
C ALA A 117 -10.38 13.32 -29.57
N PHE A 118 -9.42 13.54 -28.66
CA PHE A 118 -8.27 12.65 -28.50
C PHE A 118 -8.68 11.25 -28.02
N LYS A 119 -9.56 11.14 -27.02
CA LYS A 119 -10.05 9.83 -26.53
C LYS A 119 -10.70 9.03 -27.66
N GLN A 120 -11.59 9.67 -28.41
CA GLN A 120 -12.28 9.04 -29.54
C GLN A 120 -11.31 8.59 -30.63
N CYS A 121 -10.34 9.44 -31.00
CA CYS A 121 -9.29 9.06 -31.95
C CYS A 121 -8.50 7.86 -31.42
N PHE A 122 -8.04 7.92 -30.17
CA PHE A 122 -7.25 6.84 -29.57
C PHE A 122 -8.02 5.53 -29.56
N GLU A 123 -9.28 5.53 -29.12
CA GLU A 123 -10.13 4.33 -29.12
C GLU A 123 -10.33 3.78 -30.53
N TYR A 124 -10.52 4.65 -31.53
CA TYR A 124 -10.58 4.24 -32.94
C TYR A 124 -9.29 3.53 -33.39
N TRP A 125 -8.11 4.14 -33.13
CA TRP A 125 -6.82 3.55 -33.51
C TRP A 125 -6.53 2.27 -32.71
N TRP A 126 -6.86 2.24 -31.43
CA TRP A 126 -6.73 1.06 -30.58
C TRP A 126 -7.56 -0.10 -31.12
N ASN A 127 -8.83 0.14 -31.41
CA ASN A 127 -9.72 -0.90 -31.91
C ASN A 127 -9.31 -1.39 -33.31
N LYS A 128 -8.89 -0.47 -34.18
CA LYS A 128 -8.51 -0.78 -35.56
C LYS A 128 -7.21 -1.58 -35.67
N TYR A 129 -6.21 -1.30 -34.84
CA TYR A 129 -4.86 -1.86 -34.99
C TYR A 129 -4.45 -2.85 -33.89
N TYR A 130 -5.06 -2.78 -32.71
CA TYR A 130 -4.63 -3.55 -31.53
C TYR A 130 -5.71 -4.43 -30.91
N ALA A 131 -7.00 -4.08 -31.02
CA ALA A 131 -8.06 -4.93 -30.51
C ALA A 131 -8.33 -6.10 -31.47
N ASN A 132 -8.50 -5.87 -32.76
CA ASN A 132 -8.84 -6.93 -33.72
C ASN A 132 -7.80 -8.08 -33.72
N GLU A 133 -8.28 -9.28 -33.40
CA GLU A 133 -7.56 -10.57 -33.44
C GLU A 133 -6.34 -10.74 -32.51
N SER A 134 -6.13 -9.83 -31.55
CA SER A 134 -5.01 -9.90 -30.60
C SER A 134 -5.44 -10.35 -29.18
N PRO A 135 -4.58 -11.01 -28.38
CA PRO A 135 -4.84 -11.29 -26.95
C PRO A 135 -5.14 -10.03 -26.11
N THR A 136 -4.81 -8.85 -26.62
CA THR A 136 -5.12 -7.54 -26.03
C THR A 136 -6.60 -7.14 -26.09
N ASN A 137 -7.46 -7.92 -26.75
CA ASN A 137 -8.92 -7.72 -26.74
C ASN A 137 -9.55 -7.77 -25.33
N SER A 138 -8.89 -8.47 -24.41
CA SER A 138 -9.34 -8.56 -23.02
C SER A 138 -9.07 -7.28 -22.21
N ILE A 139 -8.30 -6.33 -22.76
CA ILE A 139 -7.85 -5.15 -22.03
C ILE A 139 -8.90 -4.04 -22.11
N GLN A 140 -9.47 -3.66 -20.96
CA GLN A 140 -10.29 -2.47 -20.80
C GLN A 140 -9.40 -1.23 -20.64
N ILE A 141 -9.60 -0.22 -21.48
CA ILE A 141 -8.94 1.08 -21.33
C ILE A 141 -9.76 1.92 -20.36
N LYS A 142 -9.13 2.41 -19.28
CA LYS A 142 -9.71 3.42 -18.39
C LYS A 142 -8.87 4.69 -18.43
N TRP A 143 -9.52 5.78 -18.84
CA TRP A 143 -8.92 7.11 -18.82
C TRP A 143 -8.84 7.62 -17.37
N ILE A 144 -7.65 8.02 -16.95
CA ILE A 144 -7.46 8.72 -15.68
C ILE A 144 -7.27 10.21 -15.98
N GLU A 145 -8.11 11.06 -15.41
CA GLU A 145 -7.88 12.50 -15.41
C GLU A 145 -6.57 12.79 -14.68
N GLN A 146 -5.67 13.51 -15.34
CA GLN A 146 -4.49 14.02 -14.67
C GLN A 146 -4.95 15.02 -13.61
N THR A 147 -5.04 14.58 -12.35
CA THR A 147 -5.01 15.50 -11.22
C THR A 147 -3.74 16.34 -11.39
N PRO A 148 -3.82 17.68 -11.36
CA PRO A 148 -2.62 18.51 -11.49
C PRO A 148 -1.61 18.02 -10.46
N THR A 149 -0.51 17.45 -10.93
CA THR A 149 0.67 17.15 -10.14
C THR A 149 1.32 18.46 -9.73
N CYS A 150 0.65 19.19 -8.85
CA CYS A 150 1.28 20.01 -7.84
C CYS A 150 0.74 19.50 -6.48
N LEU A 151 1.65 18.99 -5.65
CA LEU A 151 1.48 18.66 -4.22
C LEU A 151 1.12 17.23 -3.77
N THR A 152 1.31 16.19 -4.57
CA THR A 152 1.36 14.79 -4.05
C THR A 152 2.56 13.99 -4.58
N ASN A 153 3.74 14.61 -4.53
CA ASN A 153 5.03 13.90 -4.49
C ASN A 153 5.30 13.24 -3.12
N SER A 154 4.27 12.91 -2.34
CA SER A 154 4.42 12.21 -1.05
C SER A 154 4.64 10.71 -1.20
N ASN A 155 4.46 10.11 -2.39
CA ASN A 155 4.72 8.68 -2.60
C ASN A 155 6.04 8.37 -3.34
N ILE A 156 6.72 9.37 -3.89
CA ILE A 156 8.06 9.18 -4.51
C ILE A 156 9.19 9.35 -3.49
N LEU A 157 8.93 10.04 -2.37
CA LEU A 157 9.94 10.32 -1.33
C LEU A 157 9.97 9.34 -0.16
N ILE A 158 9.05 8.36 -0.07
CA ILE A 158 8.98 7.47 1.11
C ILE A 158 9.74 6.15 0.94
N ASN A 159 10.06 5.69 -0.28
CA ASN A 159 10.69 4.37 -0.45
C ASN A 159 11.82 4.33 -1.47
N ARG A 160 12.91 5.09 -1.27
CA ARG A 160 14.29 4.62 -1.54
C ARG A 160 15.26 5.41 -0.66
N ARG A 161 15.86 4.79 0.36
CA ARG A 161 17.16 5.27 0.84
C ARG A 161 18.08 5.31 -0.39
N PRO A 162 18.70 6.45 -0.74
CA PRO A 162 19.64 6.47 -1.84
C PRO A 162 20.77 5.48 -1.55
N PRO A 163 21.27 4.73 -2.54
CA PRO A 163 22.36 3.78 -2.34
C PRO A 163 23.58 4.51 -1.76
N LEU A 164 24.21 3.91 -0.74
CA LEU A 164 25.31 4.51 0.05
C LEU A 164 26.44 5.13 -0.79
N ARG A 165 26.64 4.64 -2.01
CA ARG A 165 27.66 5.13 -2.96
C ARG A 165 27.49 6.62 -3.31
N LEU A 166 26.27 7.14 -3.28
CA LEU A 166 25.97 8.55 -3.54
C LEU A 166 26.30 9.46 -2.35
N LEU A 167 26.35 8.92 -1.12
CA LEU A 167 26.71 9.66 0.09
C LEU A 167 28.22 9.68 0.37
N THR A 168 29.00 8.86 -0.34
CA THR A 168 30.47 8.83 -0.23
C THR A 168 31.19 9.75 -1.22
N LEU A 169 30.48 10.32 -2.22
CA LEU A 169 31.09 11.20 -3.24
C LEU A 169 31.31 12.64 -2.77
N SER A 170 30.82 13.05 -1.59
CA SER A 170 30.94 14.45 -1.13
C SER A 170 32.12 14.74 -0.18
N LYS A 171 33.06 13.80 0.02
CA LYS A 171 34.26 14.03 0.87
C LYS A 171 35.54 14.35 0.08
N HIS A 172 35.47 14.60 -1.22
CA HIS A 172 36.68 14.88 -2.03
C HIS A 172 36.69 16.17 -2.84
N HIS A 173 35.76 17.11 -2.60
CA HIS A 173 35.79 18.44 -3.21
C HIS A 173 35.75 19.58 -2.18
N GLN A 174 36.58 19.46 -1.16
CA GLN A 174 37.14 20.63 -0.47
C GLN A 174 38.65 20.47 -0.42
N ASN A 175 39.32 20.77 -1.53
CA ASN A 175 40.63 21.43 -1.51
C ASN A 175 41.08 21.78 -2.92
N LYS A 176 41.68 22.98 -3.02
CA LYS A 176 42.45 23.54 -4.15
C LYS A 176 41.65 24.25 -5.26
N LYS A 177 41.25 25.49 -4.95
CA LYS A 177 41.50 26.60 -5.87
C LYS A 177 42.91 27.12 -5.59
N ARG A 178 43.84 26.99 -6.54
CA ARG A 178 44.91 27.97 -6.83
C ARG A 178 45.85 27.44 -7.93
N TYR A 179 46.03 28.29 -8.93
CA TYR A 179 47.09 28.38 -9.96
C TYR A 179 46.95 27.65 -11.31
N HIS A 180 46.69 28.52 -12.30
CA HIS A 180 47.24 28.71 -13.65
C HIS A 180 47.25 27.60 -14.72
N PRO A 181 47.00 28.01 -15.99
CA PRO A 181 46.97 27.14 -17.16
C PRO A 181 48.37 27.01 -17.77
N MET A 182 48.68 25.81 -18.28
CA MET A 182 49.50 25.59 -19.46
C MET A 182 49.15 24.20 -20.04
N ASP A 183 48.65 24.21 -21.26
CA ASP A 183 48.74 23.11 -22.25
C ASP A 183 50.22 22.79 -22.56
N PRO A 184 50.56 21.83 -23.44
CA PRO A 184 49.90 20.59 -23.88
C PRO A 184 50.90 19.40 -23.87
N PHE A 185 50.54 18.28 -24.51
CA PHE A 185 51.38 17.24 -25.13
C PHE A 185 51.26 15.82 -24.56
N LEU A 186 50.90 14.91 -25.48
CA LEU A 186 51.40 13.54 -25.66
C LEU A 186 51.01 12.55 -24.55
N THR A 187 50.63 11.30 -24.79
CA THR A 187 50.58 10.48 -26.01
C THR A 187 49.83 9.20 -25.60
N ASN A 188 49.14 8.64 -26.59
CA ASN A 188 49.06 7.21 -26.88
C ASN A 188 50.08 6.31 -26.15
N ILE A 189 49.62 5.16 -25.67
CA ILE A 189 50.23 3.80 -25.79
C ILE A 189 49.29 2.83 -25.05
N THR A 190 48.41 2.14 -25.78
CA THR A 190 48.41 0.68 -26.04
C THR A 190 48.68 -0.22 -24.83
N ARG A 191 47.63 -0.99 -24.44
CA ARG A 191 47.51 -2.47 -24.25
C ARG A 191 48.60 -3.23 -23.44
N PRO A 192 48.41 -4.52 -23.06
CA PRO A 192 47.21 -5.34 -22.88
C PRO A 192 47.22 -6.17 -21.56
N TYR A 193 46.17 -6.97 -21.37
CA TYR A 193 46.11 -8.32 -20.76
C TYR A 193 47.28 -8.82 -19.89
N TYR A 194 46.95 -9.32 -18.70
CA TYR A 194 47.11 -10.75 -18.42
C TYR A 194 45.98 -11.27 -17.52
N LYS A 195 45.62 -12.51 -17.81
CA LYS A 195 44.68 -13.40 -17.14
C LYS A 195 45.43 -14.23 -16.08
N ASP A 196 44.64 -14.75 -15.16
CA ASP A 196 44.78 -16.02 -14.44
C ASP A 196 45.94 -16.14 -13.42
N GLU A 197 45.58 -16.17 -12.13
CA GLU A 197 45.51 -17.40 -11.30
C GLU A 197 44.61 -17.16 -10.07
#